data_AF-A0AAW0UXW8-F1
#
_entry.id   AF-A0AAW0UXW8-F1
#
_cell.length_a   1.000
_cell.length_b   1.000
_cell.length_c   1.000
_cell.angle_alpha   90.00
_cell.angle_beta   90.00
_cell.angle_gamma   90.00
#
_symmetry.space_group_name_H-M   'P 1'
#
loop_
_entity.id
_entity.type
_entity.pdbx_description
1 polymer ?
#
loop_
_entity_poly.entity_id
_entity_poly.type
_entity_poly.pdbx_seq_one_letter_code
_entity_poly.pdbx_strand_id
1 'polypeptide(L)'
;MDSCILDFKVVKDGVEEDEQQKLIEHIFNTAEGPMWCARFLPAAGGQGGVLLLGVHHTATDGLSNIKICHFLHTILDDLTAERRVDDAEQLADHVGDEEARLLYERERQRLLHDPDLYRRRKEELMAATKVPPPILSVLSFPRNEVATTRSVKLVLDEPATQAFRQICQAEGVSLHCALTGVVNVAMLGILEALPNTPPEHNFVCSHDINLRRYYEGDTSRILGVHIATFSYKMSLVTPKDVMHKFWPYVLELHGRLREDLKDRAPLQAVALRLMERSKDDNFKECFSSTADPEYCYAISNVGDVTSTLPGNGDFVQVTNLTWCASLRSRSHEASASR
;
A
#
# COMPACT_ATOMS: atom_id res chain seq x y z
N MET A 1 -22.00 -19.90 20.24
CA MET A 1 -21.60 -18.50 19.98
C MET A 1 -20.19 -18.38 20.50
N ASP A 2 -19.22 -18.60 19.62
CA ASP A 2 -17.83 -18.35 19.96
C ASP A 2 -17.70 -16.86 20.26
N SER A 3 -17.17 -16.52 21.43
CA SER A 3 -17.10 -15.14 21.90
C SER A 3 -16.27 -14.32 20.92
N CYS A 4 -16.87 -13.32 20.28
CA CYS A 4 -16.14 -12.31 19.53
C CYS A 4 -15.18 -11.60 20.50
N ILE A 5 -13.87 -11.79 20.32
CA ILE A 5 -12.86 -11.11 21.10
C ILE A 5 -12.77 -9.67 20.57
N LEU A 6 -13.24 -8.72 21.37
CA LEU A 6 -13.18 -7.29 21.06
C LEU A 6 -11.89 -6.69 21.62
N ASP A 7 -10.92 -6.35 20.76
CA ASP A 7 -9.75 -5.56 21.16
C ASP A 7 -10.02 -4.06 20.95
N PHE A 8 -10.78 -3.48 21.87
CA PHE A 8 -11.10 -2.04 21.89
C PHE A 8 -10.66 -1.40 23.21
N LYS A 9 -10.10 -0.18 23.14
CA LYS A 9 -9.72 0.60 24.33
C LYS A 9 -9.98 2.09 24.12
N VAL A 10 -10.57 2.72 25.13
CA VAL A 10 -10.59 4.19 25.25
C VAL A 10 -9.31 4.63 25.96
N VAL A 11 -8.53 5.49 25.31
CA VAL A 11 -7.27 6.03 25.84
C VAL A 11 -7.51 7.47 26.29
N LYS A 12 -7.72 7.64 27.61
CA LYS A 12 -7.82 8.96 28.23
C LYS A 12 -6.44 9.58 28.36
N ASP A 13 -6.33 10.87 28.08
CA ASP A 13 -5.09 11.67 28.21
C ASP A 13 -3.89 11.14 27.40
N GLY A 14 -4.16 10.35 26.34
CA GLY A 14 -3.13 9.81 25.45
C GLY A 14 -2.70 10.81 24.36
N VAL A 15 -1.47 10.65 23.88
CA VAL A 15 -0.95 11.36 22.70
C VAL A 15 -1.21 10.50 21.47
N GLU A 16 -1.85 11.04 20.43
CA GLU A 16 -2.20 10.30 19.21
C GLU A 16 -0.98 9.62 18.59
N GLU A 17 0.13 10.34 18.44
CA GLU A 17 1.36 9.83 17.82
C GLU A 17 1.93 8.62 18.58
N ASP A 18 1.90 8.64 19.91
CA ASP A 18 2.39 7.55 20.74
C ASP A 18 1.50 6.30 20.61
N GLU A 19 0.18 6.47 20.66
CA GLU A 19 -0.75 5.35 20.48
C GLU A 19 -0.71 4.78 19.06
N GLN A 20 -0.51 5.63 18.05
CA GLN A 20 -0.30 5.20 16.69
C GLN A 20 1.01 4.41 16.55
N GLN A 21 2.11 4.87 17.15
CA GLN A 21 3.38 4.15 17.12
C GLN A 21 3.25 2.79 17.83
N LYS A 22 2.52 2.70 18.95
CA LYS A 22 2.20 1.43 19.61
C LYS A 22 1.41 0.48 18.71
N LEU A 23 0.47 1.00 17.89
CA LEU A 23 -0.28 0.19 16.92
C LEU A 23 0.59 -0.24 15.73
N ILE A 24 1.46 0.63 15.21
CA ILE A 24 2.52 0.27 14.25
C ILE A 24 3.42 -0.82 14.84
N GLU A 25 3.58 -0.82 16.17
CA GLU A 25 4.36 -1.78 16.95
C GLU A 25 3.66 -3.06 17.34
N HIS A 26 2.36 -3.12 17.16
CA HIS A 26 1.55 -4.22 17.63
C HIS A 26 1.78 -5.48 16.80
N ILE A 27 1.96 -6.61 17.50
CA ILE A 27 2.10 -7.94 16.91
C ILE A 27 0.79 -8.69 17.14
N PHE A 28 0.05 -8.93 16.07
CA PHE A 28 -1.20 -9.69 16.11
C PHE A 28 -0.93 -11.18 16.31
N ASN A 29 -1.67 -11.83 17.21
CA ASN A 29 -1.65 -13.30 17.31
C ASN A 29 -2.43 -13.89 16.12
N THR A 30 -1.70 -14.27 15.08
CA THR A 30 -2.32 -14.79 13.85
C THR A 30 -2.92 -16.19 13.98
N ALA A 31 -2.63 -16.91 15.08
CA ALA A 31 -3.18 -18.24 15.34
C ALA A 31 -4.57 -18.17 16.02
N GLU A 32 -4.80 -17.18 16.88
CA GLU A 32 -6.00 -17.09 17.72
C GLU A 32 -6.89 -15.89 17.39
N GLY A 33 -6.32 -14.84 16.79
CA GLY A 33 -7.02 -13.57 16.54
C GLY A 33 -7.30 -12.76 17.83
N PRO A 34 -8.04 -11.64 17.72
CA PRO A 34 -8.51 -11.02 16.48
C PRO A 34 -7.36 -10.40 15.67
N MET A 35 -7.52 -10.31 14.35
CA MET A 35 -6.53 -9.71 13.43
C MET A 35 -6.67 -8.20 13.32
N TRP A 36 -7.32 -7.58 14.30
CA TRP A 36 -7.61 -6.15 14.34
C TRP A 36 -7.73 -5.69 15.80
N CYS A 37 -7.49 -4.40 16.02
CA CYS A 37 -7.67 -3.72 17.29
C CYS A 37 -7.99 -2.24 17.09
N ALA A 38 -8.64 -1.62 18.06
CA ALA A 38 -9.08 -0.22 17.98
C ALA A 38 -8.74 0.56 19.25
N ARG A 39 -8.26 1.79 19.09
CA ARG A 39 -7.98 2.74 20.17
C ARG A 39 -8.74 4.03 19.90
N PHE A 40 -9.60 4.44 20.83
CA PHE A 40 -10.32 5.71 20.74
C PHE A 40 -9.74 6.73 21.72
N LEU A 41 -9.33 7.87 21.19
CA LEU A 41 -8.82 9.02 21.92
C LEU A 41 -9.88 10.12 21.90
N PRO A 42 -10.68 10.30 22.97
CA PRO A 42 -11.73 11.30 23.00
C PRO A 42 -11.15 12.72 22.99
N ALA A 43 -11.82 13.65 22.32
CA ALA A 43 -11.47 15.07 22.39
C ALA A 43 -11.71 15.62 23.81
N ALA A 44 -10.91 16.59 24.25
CA ALA A 44 -11.00 17.18 25.59
C ALA A 44 -12.39 17.80 25.91
N GLY A 45 -13.16 18.17 24.89
CA GLY A 45 -14.53 18.69 25.03
C GLY A 45 -15.64 17.65 24.93
N GLY A 46 -15.31 16.35 24.80
CA GLY A 46 -16.27 15.24 24.69
C GLY A 46 -17.00 15.12 23.34
N GLN A 47 -16.87 16.11 22.46
CA GLN A 47 -17.39 16.04 21.09
C GLN A 47 -16.31 15.51 20.15
N GLY A 48 -16.47 14.26 19.71
CA GLY A 48 -15.58 13.59 18.77
C GLY A 48 -14.31 13.03 19.41
N GLY A 49 -13.35 12.68 18.55
CA GLY A 49 -12.08 12.08 18.95
C GLY A 49 -11.38 11.43 17.76
N VAL A 50 -10.24 10.82 18.03
CA VAL A 50 -9.47 10.07 17.04
C VAL A 50 -9.69 8.59 17.27
N LEU A 51 -10.13 7.88 16.23
CA LEU A 51 -10.17 6.42 16.23
C LEU A 51 -8.98 5.88 15.44
N LEU A 52 -8.09 5.18 16.13
CA LEU A 52 -6.99 4.45 15.52
C LEU A 52 -7.41 2.98 15.35
N LEU A 53 -7.43 2.50 14.11
CA LEU A 53 -7.72 1.11 13.78
C LEU A 53 -6.43 0.43 13.30
N GLY A 54 -5.97 -0.57 14.05
CA GLY A 54 -4.91 -1.48 13.63
C GLY A 54 -5.51 -2.73 13.01
N VAL A 55 -5.09 -3.10 11.82
CA VAL A 55 -5.55 -4.33 11.15
C VAL A 55 -4.34 -5.03 10.54
N HIS A 56 -4.22 -6.34 10.77
CA HIS A 56 -3.17 -7.12 10.16
C HIS A 56 -3.35 -7.15 8.63
N HIS A 57 -2.25 -6.92 7.90
CA HIS A 57 -2.32 -6.71 6.45
C HIS A 57 -2.90 -7.92 5.71
N THR A 58 -2.84 -9.14 6.22
CA THR A 58 -3.48 -10.32 5.57
C THR A 58 -5.00 -10.21 5.47
N ALA A 59 -5.65 -9.36 6.26
CA ALA A 59 -7.09 -9.21 6.27
C ALA A 59 -7.59 -8.03 5.43
N THR A 60 -6.72 -7.07 5.07
CA THR A 60 -7.15 -5.80 4.46
C THR A 60 -6.06 -5.17 3.59
N ASP A 61 -6.48 -4.39 2.60
CA ASP A 61 -5.64 -3.45 1.85
C ASP A 61 -6.18 -2.01 1.96
N GLY A 62 -5.53 -1.06 1.29
CA GLY A 62 -5.92 0.35 1.36
C GLY A 62 -7.39 0.59 1.03
N LEU A 63 -7.92 -0.02 -0.03
CA LEU A 63 -9.33 0.14 -0.42
C LEU A 63 -10.28 -0.56 0.56
N SER A 64 -9.92 -1.74 1.05
CA SER A 64 -10.70 -2.45 2.07
C SER A 64 -10.82 -1.62 3.35
N ASN A 65 -9.74 -0.94 3.75
CA ASN A 65 -9.76 -0.01 4.89
C ASN A 65 -10.73 1.15 4.69
N ILE A 66 -10.80 1.74 3.48
CA ILE A 66 -11.80 2.79 3.17
C ILE A 66 -13.23 2.27 3.37
N LYS A 67 -13.53 1.07 2.87
CA LYS A 67 -14.84 0.44 3.03
C LYS A 67 -15.17 0.19 4.51
N ILE A 68 -14.21 -0.31 5.28
CA ILE A 68 -14.35 -0.50 6.73
C ILE A 68 -14.63 0.83 7.43
N CYS A 69 -13.89 1.89 7.10
CA CYS A 69 -14.12 3.23 7.64
C CYS A 69 -15.52 3.74 7.30
N HIS A 70 -15.98 3.54 6.07
CA HIS A 70 -17.33 3.94 5.66
C HIS A 70 -18.42 3.20 6.43
N PHE A 71 -18.30 1.88 6.55
CA PHE A 71 -19.27 1.08 7.28
C PHE A 71 -19.35 1.48 8.75
N LEU A 72 -18.20 1.72 9.38
CA LEU A 72 -18.16 2.21 10.75
C LEU A 72 -18.77 3.62 10.87
N HIS A 73 -18.50 4.49 9.91
CA HIS A 73 -19.08 5.83 9.85
C HIS A 73 -20.62 5.76 9.79
N THR A 74 -21.19 4.90 8.95
CA THR A 74 -22.64 4.69 8.85
C THR A 74 -23.24 4.16 10.17
N ILE A 75 -22.61 3.16 10.80
CA ILE A 75 -23.07 2.63 12.09
C ILE A 75 -23.08 3.73 13.16
N LEU A 76 -22.02 4.53 13.24
CA LEU A 76 -21.92 5.61 14.22
C LEU A 76 -22.97 6.69 13.98
N ASP A 77 -23.24 7.02 12.72
CA ASP A 77 -24.28 7.99 12.34
C ASP A 77 -25.67 7.50 12.75
N ASP A 78 -25.99 6.24 12.46
CA ASP A 78 -27.27 5.62 12.84
C ASP A 78 -27.45 5.54 14.35
N LEU A 79 -26.42 5.12 15.09
CA LEU A 79 -26.47 5.08 16.56
C LEU A 79 -26.67 6.48 17.16
N THR A 80 -26.04 7.51 16.59
CA THR A 80 -26.19 8.89 17.05
C THR A 80 -27.57 9.45 16.74
N ALA A 81 -28.16 9.01 15.63
CA ALA A 81 -29.52 9.35 15.20
C ALA A 81 -30.62 8.54 15.91
N GLU A 82 -30.27 7.65 16.84
CA GLU A 82 -31.19 6.66 17.45
C GLU A 82 -31.92 5.77 16.41
N ARG A 83 -31.31 5.60 15.24
CA ARG A 83 -31.78 4.68 14.20
C ARG A 83 -31.33 3.26 14.55
N ARG A 84 -32.15 2.28 14.15
CA ARG A 84 -31.83 0.87 14.35
C ARG A 84 -30.68 0.47 13.42
N VAL A 85 -29.58 -0.02 13.99
CA VAL A 85 -28.53 -0.72 13.25
C VAL A 85 -29.03 -2.13 12.93
N ASP A 86 -28.96 -2.52 11.65
CA ASP A 86 -29.29 -3.88 11.23
C ASP A 86 -28.06 -4.78 11.27
N ASP A 87 -27.94 -5.60 12.31
CA ASP A 87 -26.84 -6.55 12.46
C ASP A 87 -26.81 -7.63 11.35
N ALA A 88 -27.88 -7.77 10.56
CA ALA A 88 -27.90 -8.64 9.39
C ALA A 88 -27.15 -8.03 8.19
N GLU A 89 -27.00 -6.70 8.14
CA GLU A 89 -26.23 -6.04 7.10
C GLU A 89 -24.74 -6.25 7.35
N GLN A 90 -24.13 -7.11 6.53
CA GLN A 90 -22.70 -7.36 6.58
C GLN A 90 -21.98 -6.45 5.59
N LEU A 91 -20.92 -5.78 6.07
CA LEU A 91 -20.03 -4.94 5.28
C LEU A 91 -19.57 -5.64 4.00
N ALA A 92 -19.24 -6.91 4.11
CA ALA A 92 -18.67 -7.70 3.04
C ALA A 92 -19.00 -9.17 3.21
N ASP A 93 -18.91 -9.88 2.11
CA ASP A 93 -18.97 -11.33 2.11
C ASP A 93 -17.56 -11.86 2.37
N HIS A 94 -17.44 -12.93 3.17
CA HIS A 94 -16.19 -13.65 3.28
C HIS A 94 -15.97 -14.43 1.97
N VAL A 95 -15.41 -13.75 0.98
CA VAL A 95 -14.95 -14.38 -0.26
C VAL A 95 -13.54 -14.90 0.01
N GLY A 96 -13.34 -16.21 -0.15
CA GLY A 96 -12.01 -16.78 -0.06
C GLY A 96 -11.10 -16.29 -1.20
N ASP A 97 -9.87 -16.78 -1.25
CA ASP A 97 -8.90 -16.36 -2.26
C ASP A 97 -9.10 -17.04 -3.62
N GLU A 98 -10.21 -17.78 -3.82
CA GLU A 98 -10.49 -18.53 -5.04
C GLU A 98 -10.55 -17.63 -6.27
N GLU A 99 -11.23 -16.49 -6.20
CA GLU A 99 -11.31 -15.57 -7.33
C GLU A 99 -9.94 -15.00 -7.71
N ALA A 100 -9.13 -14.67 -6.70
CA ALA A 100 -7.75 -14.21 -6.91
C ALA A 100 -6.90 -15.30 -7.56
N ARG A 101 -6.98 -16.54 -7.05
CA ARG A 101 -6.26 -17.70 -7.58
C ARG A 101 -6.67 -18.01 -9.01
N LEU A 102 -7.96 -17.97 -9.33
CA LEU A 102 -8.47 -18.16 -10.68
C LEU A 102 -7.99 -17.06 -11.63
N LEU A 103 -7.93 -15.81 -11.16
CA LEU A 103 -7.39 -14.70 -11.95
C LEU A 103 -5.90 -14.91 -12.25
N TYR A 104 -5.10 -15.28 -11.25
CA TYR A 104 -3.66 -15.54 -11.41
C TYR A 104 -3.40 -16.75 -12.30
N GLU A 105 -4.17 -17.83 -12.15
CA GLU A 105 -4.04 -19.02 -12.98
C GLU A 105 -4.40 -18.75 -14.44
N ARG A 106 -5.46 -17.96 -14.70
CA ARG A 106 -5.80 -17.54 -16.07
C ARG A 106 -4.67 -16.73 -16.71
N GLU A 107 -4.10 -15.77 -15.98
CA GLU A 107 -2.96 -14.99 -16.49
C GLU A 107 -1.72 -15.87 -16.68
N ARG A 108 -1.49 -16.84 -15.79
CA ARG A 108 -0.43 -17.84 -15.91
C ARG A 108 -0.56 -18.61 -17.22
N GLN A 109 -1.75 -19.13 -17.52
CA GLN A 109 -2.00 -19.85 -18.76
C GLN A 109 -1.81 -18.94 -19.98
N ARG A 110 -2.28 -17.70 -19.94
CA ARG A 110 -2.07 -16.73 -21.03
C ARG A 110 -0.59 -16.53 -21.34
N LEU A 111 0.24 -16.36 -20.30
CA LEU A 111 1.69 -16.23 -20.46
C LEU A 111 2.32 -17.51 -21.05
N LEU A 112 1.93 -18.69 -20.58
CA LEU A 112 2.46 -19.96 -21.09
C LEU A 112 2.05 -20.25 -22.55
N HIS A 113 0.91 -19.74 -23.01
CA HIS A 113 0.45 -19.88 -24.39
C HIS A 113 1.10 -18.87 -25.36
N ASP A 114 1.79 -17.85 -24.85
CA ASP A 114 2.54 -16.86 -25.64
C ASP A 114 4.01 -16.81 -25.16
N PRO A 115 4.88 -17.67 -25.70
CA PRO A 115 6.27 -17.76 -25.27
C PRO A 115 7.07 -16.46 -25.45
N ASP A 116 6.73 -15.64 -26.44
CA ASP A 116 7.40 -14.37 -26.69
C ASP A 116 7.02 -13.33 -25.63
N LEU A 117 5.73 -13.24 -25.29
CA LEU A 117 5.26 -12.42 -24.17
C LEU A 117 5.89 -12.88 -22.85
N TYR A 118 5.88 -14.18 -22.56
CA TYR A 118 6.47 -14.74 -21.35
C TYR A 118 7.96 -14.42 -21.23
N ARG A 119 8.75 -14.64 -22.30
CA ARG A 119 10.17 -14.30 -22.32
C ARG A 119 10.39 -12.81 -22.05
N ARG A 120 9.69 -11.94 -22.78
CA ARG A 120 9.81 -10.48 -22.62
C ARG A 120 9.51 -10.03 -21.19
N ARG A 121 8.39 -10.48 -20.62
CA ARG A 121 7.99 -10.08 -19.25
C ARG A 121 8.91 -10.66 -18.18
N LYS A 122 9.46 -11.86 -18.40
CA LYS A 122 10.49 -12.44 -17.51
C LYS A 122 11.77 -11.63 -17.55
N GLU A 123 12.24 -11.23 -18.74
CA GLU A 123 13.42 -10.37 -18.90
C GLU A 123 13.23 -9.01 -18.21
N GLU A 124 12.06 -8.37 -18.38
CA GLU A 124 11.73 -7.12 -17.70
C GLU A 124 11.71 -7.24 -16.17
N LEU A 125 11.09 -8.29 -15.63
CA LEU A 125 11.06 -8.55 -14.19
C LEU A 125 12.47 -8.75 -13.63
N MET A 126 13.29 -9.56 -14.32
CA MET A 126 14.68 -9.83 -13.91
C MET A 126 15.59 -8.60 -14.06
N ALA A 127 15.36 -7.76 -15.06
CA ALA A 127 16.09 -6.51 -15.21
C ALA A 127 15.78 -5.55 -14.05
N ALA A 128 14.51 -5.49 -13.60
CA ALA A 128 14.11 -4.66 -12.48
C ALA A 128 14.69 -5.13 -11.13
N THR A 129 14.87 -6.44 -10.91
CA THR A 129 15.46 -6.97 -9.67
C THR A 129 16.99 -6.87 -9.60
N LYS A 130 17.68 -6.81 -10.74
CA LYS A 130 19.16 -6.77 -10.78
C LYS A 130 19.76 -5.39 -10.52
N VAL A 131 18.97 -4.32 -10.58
CA VAL A 131 19.45 -2.96 -10.36
C VAL A 131 19.35 -2.65 -8.86
N PRO A 132 20.48 -2.60 -8.13
CA PRO A 132 20.44 -2.24 -6.72
C PRO A 132 20.00 -0.77 -6.57
N PRO A 133 19.24 -0.44 -5.51
CA PRO A 133 18.90 0.95 -5.21
C PRO A 133 20.15 1.84 -5.14
N PRO A 134 20.19 2.99 -5.83
CA PRO A 134 21.39 3.83 -5.87
C PRO A 134 21.88 4.27 -4.49
N ILE A 135 20.99 4.39 -3.50
CA ILE A 135 21.38 4.74 -2.12
C ILE A 135 22.36 3.73 -1.50
N LEU A 136 22.32 2.47 -1.95
CA LEU A 136 23.23 1.43 -1.47
C LEU A 136 24.66 1.55 -1.99
N SER A 137 24.91 2.37 -3.02
CA SER A 137 26.28 2.66 -3.43
C SER A 137 26.99 3.62 -2.48
N VAL A 138 26.25 4.27 -1.58
CA VAL A 138 26.77 5.28 -0.66
C VAL A 138 26.54 4.92 0.80
N LEU A 139 25.41 4.27 1.12
CA LEU A 139 25.07 3.82 2.46
C LEU A 139 25.01 2.30 2.51
N SER A 140 25.65 1.71 3.52
CA SER A 140 25.55 0.27 3.76
C SER A 140 24.15 -0.09 4.25
N PHE A 141 23.57 -1.15 3.69
CA PHE A 141 22.33 -1.72 4.20
C PHE A 141 22.57 -2.32 5.60
N PRO A 142 21.79 -1.96 6.63
CA PRO A 142 21.97 -2.49 7.98
C PRO A 142 21.57 -3.97 8.02
N ARG A 143 22.57 -4.86 7.95
CA ARG A 143 22.38 -6.31 8.07
C ARG A 143 22.25 -6.70 9.55
N ASN A 144 21.32 -7.59 9.86
CA ASN A 144 21.08 -8.16 11.21
C ASN A 144 20.38 -7.24 12.22
N GLU A 145 19.74 -6.16 11.76
CA GLU A 145 18.86 -5.36 12.63
C GLU A 145 17.41 -5.84 12.54
N VAL A 146 16.64 -5.61 13.62
CA VAL A 146 15.19 -5.76 13.58
C VAL A 146 14.64 -4.59 12.78
N ALA A 147 13.95 -4.89 11.68
CA ALA A 147 13.33 -3.84 10.88
C ALA A 147 12.28 -3.11 11.72
N THR A 148 12.46 -1.80 11.88
CA THR A 148 11.49 -0.92 12.52
C THR A 148 10.84 -0.03 11.47
N THR A 149 9.55 0.25 11.64
CA THR A 149 8.85 1.23 10.81
C THR A 149 8.65 2.50 11.62
N ARG A 150 9.02 3.64 11.04
CA ARG A 150 8.58 4.95 11.48
C ARG A 150 7.64 5.54 10.43
N SER A 151 6.51 6.08 10.87
CA SER A 151 5.61 6.81 9.99
C SER A 151 5.90 8.31 10.08
N VAL A 152 5.95 8.97 8.92
CA VAL A 152 6.02 10.43 8.82
C VAL A 152 4.81 10.88 8.03
N LYS A 153 3.94 11.67 8.66
CA LYS A 153 2.73 12.20 8.03
C LYS A 153 3.02 13.60 7.47
N LEU A 154 2.62 13.80 6.21
CA LEU A 154 2.52 15.12 5.61
C LEU A 154 1.09 15.27 5.07
N VAL A 155 0.37 16.27 5.55
CA VAL A 155 -0.98 16.60 5.07
C VAL A 155 -0.88 17.88 4.28
N LEU A 156 -1.25 17.83 3.00
CA LEU A 156 -1.44 19.01 2.18
C LEU A 156 -2.82 19.58 2.48
N ASP A 157 -2.92 20.90 2.63
CA ASP A 157 -4.21 21.55 2.78
C ASP A 157 -5.04 21.43 1.48
N GLU A 158 -6.33 21.74 1.58
CA GLU A 158 -7.25 21.66 0.46
C GLU A 158 -6.83 22.57 -0.71
N PRO A 159 -6.47 23.86 -0.52
CA PRO A 159 -6.00 24.71 -1.60
C PRO A 159 -4.77 24.16 -2.33
N ALA A 160 -3.74 23.70 -1.61
CA ALA A 160 -2.54 23.12 -2.20
C ALA A 160 -2.84 21.82 -2.95
N THR A 161 -3.70 20.97 -2.38
CA THR A 161 -4.13 19.72 -3.02
C THR A 161 -4.89 20.00 -4.31
N GLN A 162 -5.83 20.95 -4.29
CA GLN A 162 -6.60 21.33 -5.48
C GLN A 162 -5.71 21.94 -6.56
N ALA A 163 -4.80 22.85 -6.19
CA ALA A 163 -3.85 23.45 -7.13
C ALA A 163 -2.95 22.40 -7.77
N PHE A 164 -2.41 21.47 -6.98
CA PHE A 164 -1.57 20.40 -7.52
C PHE A 164 -2.35 19.45 -8.44
N ARG A 165 -3.60 19.11 -8.11
CA ARG A 165 -4.48 18.32 -8.99
C ARG A 165 -4.76 19.03 -10.32
N GLN A 166 -5.03 20.34 -10.29
CA GLN A 166 -5.27 21.12 -11.51
C GLN A 166 -4.04 21.15 -12.42
N ILE A 167 -2.84 21.30 -11.85
CA ILE A 167 -1.59 21.25 -12.62
C ILE A 167 -1.41 19.86 -13.24
N CYS A 168 -1.60 18.78 -12.48
CA CYS A 168 -1.52 17.41 -13.02
C CYS A 168 -2.46 17.21 -14.21
N GLN A 169 -3.70 17.73 -14.11
CA GLN A 169 -4.69 17.69 -15.19
C GLN A 169 -4.24 18.48 -16.42
N ALA A 170 -3.72 19.70 -16.22
CA ALA A 170 -3.24 20.55 -17.31
C ALA A 170 -2.06 19.93 -18.06
N GLU A 171 -1.17 19.23 -17.34
CA GLU A 171 -0.01 18.52 -17.90
C GLU A 171 -0.36 17.13 -18.44
N GLY A 172 -1.63 16.69 -18.32
CA GLY A 172 -2.10 15.42 -18.87
C GLY A 172 -1.56 14.18 -18.13
N VAL A 173 -1.23 14.32 -16.84
CA VAL A 173 -0.66 13.25 -16.01
C VAL A 173 -1.55 12.91 -14.82
N SER A 174 -1.47 11.66 -14.35
CA SER A 174 -2.19 11.28 -13.13
C SER A 174 -1.45 11.78 -11.88
N LEU A 175 -2.21 12.02 -10.81
CA LEU A 175 -1.66 12.40 -9.50
C LEU A 175 -0.64 11.37 -8.98
N HIS A 176 -0.89 10.07 -9.19
CA HIS A 176 0.05 9.00 -8.83
C HIS A 176 1.41 9.18 -9.52
N CYS A 177 1.41 9.46 -10.82
CA CYS A 177 2.63 9.63 -11.59
C CYS A 177 3.37 10.91 -11.20
N ALA A 178 2.64 12.01 -10.98
CA ALA A 178 3.22 13.26 -10.51
C ALA A 178 3.89 13.09 -9.13
N LEU A 179 3.22 12.43 -8.17
CA LEU A 179 3.81 12.11 -6.87
C LEU A 179 5.03 11.18 -6.99
N THR A 180 4.98 10.17 -7.87
CA THR A 180 6.14 9.32 -8.16
C THR A 180 7.32 10.16 -8.65
N GLY A 181 7.08 11.13 -9.54
CA GLY A 181 8.09 12.07 -10.00
C GLY A 181 8.67 12.93 -8.89
N VAL A 182 7.81 13.48 -8.01
CA VAL A 182 8.24 14.26 -6.83
C VAL A 182 9.15 13.41 -5.93
N VAL A 183 8.79 12.16 -5.67
CA VAL A 183 9.63 11.25 -4.85
C VAL A 183 10.96 10.97 -5.54
N ASN A 184 10.99 10.74 -6.85
CA ASN A 184 12.25 10.52 -7.59
C ASN A 184 13.17 11.75 -7.55
N VAL A 185 12.62 12.95 -7.66
CA VAL A 185 13.35 14.21 -7.46
C VAL A 185 13.89 14.30 -6.04
N ALA A 186 13.09 14.00 -5.02
CA ALA A 186 13.52 14.04 -3.63
C ALA A 186 14.64 13.03 -3.35
N MET A 187 14.54 11.81 -3.91
CA MET A 187 15.57 10.78 -3.82
C MET A 187 16.87 11.24 -4.48
N LEU A 188 16.79 11.93 -5.63
CA LEU A 188 17.95 12.54 -6.26
C LEU A 188 18.62 13.56 -5.33
N GLY A 189 17.84 14.47 -4.73
CA GLY A 189 18.36 15.45 -3.78
C GLY A 189 19.04 14.83 -2.55
N ILE A 190 18.50 13.72 -2.03
CA ILE A 190 19.13 12.94 -0.95
C ILE A 190 20.48 12.38 -1.41
N LEU A 191 20.54 11.80 -2.60
CA LEU A 191 21.79 11.26 -3.15
C LEU A 191 22.82 12.36 -3.39
N GLU A 192 22.43 13.49 -3.97
CA GLU A 192 23.36 14.61 -4.24
C GLU A 192 23.95 15.23 -2.97
N ALA A 193 23.25 15.12 -1.83
CA ALA A 193 23.76 15.54 -0.53
C ALA A 193 24.81 14.57 0.06
N LEU A 194 24.97 13.37 -0.51
CA LEU A 194 25.92 12.36 -0.06
C LEU A 194 27.20 12.34 -0.93
N PRO A 195 28.36 11.92 -0.37
CA PRO A 195 29.60 11.82 -1.13
C PRO A 195 29.58 10.69 -2.17
N ASN A 196 30.32 10.88 -3.28
CA ASN A 196 30.53 9.86 -4.34
C ASN A 196 29.28 9.44 -5.12
N THR A 197 28.32 10.34 -5.29
CA THR A 197 27.06 10.09 -5.99
C THR A 197 27.27 9.86 -7.49
N PRO A 198 26.71 8.79 -8.08
CA PRO A 198 26.81 8.49 -9.52
C PRO A 198 26.30 9.63 -10.41
N PRO A 199 26.69 9.66 -11.70
CA PRO A 199 26.24 10.70 -12.64
C PRO A 199 24.80 10.52 -13.13
N GLU A 200 24.25 9.32 -13.09
CA GLU A 200 22.88 9.01 -13.47
C GLU A 200 22.28 8.04 -12.45
N HIS A 201 20.97 8.16 -12.23
CA HIS A 201 20.26 7.36 -11.24
C HIS A 201 19.08 6.66 -11.90
N ASN A 202 19.11 5.34 -11.85
CA ASN A 202 17.95 4.54 -12.19
C ASN A 202 17.21 4.17 -10.91
N PHE A 203 16.05 4.80 -10.69
CA PHE A 203 15.19 4.44 -9.58
C PHE A 203 14.25 3.33 -10.04
N VAL A 204 14.46 2.13 -9.49
CA VAL A 204 13.45 1.06 -9.53
C VAL A 204 12.49 1.27 -8.37
N CYS A 205 11.20 1.40 -8.66
CA CYS A 205 10.15 1.66 -7.68
C CYS A 205 9.09 0.57 -7.75
N SER A 206 8.60 0.12 -6.60
CA SER A 206 7.45 -0.77 -6.52
C SER A 206 6.16 0.05 -6.57
N HIS A 207 5.18 -0.40 -7.37
CA HIS A 207 3.88 0.25 -7.47
C HIS A 207 2.80 -0.72 -6.99
N ASP A 208 2.17 -0.40 -5.86
CA ASP A 208 1.12 -1.24 -5.29
C ASP A 208 -0.22 -0.95 -5.99
N ILE A 209 -0.46 -1.67 -7.09
CA ILE A 209 -1.65 -1.51 -7.92
C ILE A 209 -2.79 -2.37 -7.38
N ASN A 210 -3.98 -1.76 -7.22
CA ASN A 210 -5.21 -2.50 -6.91
C ASN A 210 -5.59 -3.43 -8.07
N LEU A 211 -5.53 -4.74 -7.82
CA LEU A 211 -5.79 -5.81 -8.78
C LEU A 211 -7.28 -6.04 -9.03
N ARG A 212 -8.18 -5.52 -8.18
CA ARG A 212 -9.64 -5.59 -8.40
C ARG A 212 -10.08 -5.07 -9.77
N ARG A 213 -9.29 -4.19 -10.39
CA ARG A 213 -9.49 -3.71 -11.77
C ARG A 213 -9.47 -4.81 -12.85
N TYR A 214 -8.93 -5.98 -12.54
CA TYR A 214 -8.83 -7.11 -13.45
C TYR A 214 -9.83 -8.23 -13.13
N TYR A 215 -10.61 -8.07 -12.06
CA TYR A 215 -11.68 -9.01 -11.72
C TYR A 215 -12.86 -8.79 -12.66
N GLU A 216 -13.60 -9.85 -12.91
CA GLU A 216 -14.87 -9.79 -13.63
C GLU A 216 -15.99 -9.49 -12.63
N GLY A 217 -16.97 -8.69 -13.03
CA GLY A 217 -18.13 -8.39 -12.18
C GLY A 217 -17.90 -7.28 -11.16
N ASP A 218 -18.80 -7.21 -10.17
CA ASP A 218 -18.76 -6.20 -9.13
C ASP A 218 -17.83 -6.63 -7.98
N THR A 219 -16.90 -5.75 -7.63
CA THR A 219 -15.93 -5.96 -6.54
C THR A 219 -16.22 -5.08 -5.32
N SER A 220 -17.39 -4.43 -5.29
CA SER A 220 -17.83 -3.52 -4.22
C SER A 220 -17.85 -4.20 -2.84
N ARG A 221 -18.20 -5.49 -2.78
CA ARG A 221 -18.25 -6.28 -1.53
C ARG A 221 -16.97 -7.06 -1.20
N ILE A 222 -15.96 -7.02 -2.06
CA ILE A 222 -14.70 -7.77 -1.85
C ILE A 222 -13.77 -6.98 -0.92
N LEU A 223 -13.44 -7.57 0.24
CA LEU A 223 -12.40 -7.14 1.17
C LEU A 223 -11.22 -8.12 1.16
N GLY A 224 -10.05 -7.64 1.58
CA GLY A 224 -8.84 -8.44 1.68
C GLY A 224 -7.67 -7.78 0.95
N VAL A 225 -6.62 -8.56 0.70
CA VAL A 225 -5.41 -8.08 0.02
C VAL A 225 -5.48 -8.36 -1.47
N HIS A 226 -5.81 -7.35 -2.26
CA HIS A 226 -5.88 -7.46 -3.72
C HIS A 226 -4.99 -6.43 -4.37
N ILE A 227 -3.71 -6.43 -4.00
CA ILE A 227 -2.70 -5.52 -4.51
C ILE A 227 -1.52 -6.29 -5.12
N ALA A 228 -0.84 -5.68 -6.10
CA ALA A 228 0.34 -6.24 -6.75
C ALA A 228 1.61 -6.16 -5.88
N THR A 229 1.51 -6.53 -4.58
CA THR A 229 2.51 -6.26 -3.54
C THR A 229 3.90 -6.71 -3.96
N PHE A 230 4.84 -5.75 -4.03
CA PHE A 230 6.26 -5.94 -4.37
C PHE A 230 6.55 -6.62 -5.71
N SER A 231 5.53 -6.85 -6.53
CA SER A 231 5.65 -7.69 -7.73
C SER A 231 5.77 -6.85 -8.98
N TYR A 232 5.02 -5.74 -9.05
CA TYR A 232 5.08 -4.81 -10.17
C TYR A 232 6.05 -3.67 -9.87
N LYS A 233 7.11 -3.60 -10.67
CA LYS A 233 8.17 -2.60 -10.54
C LYS A 233 8.32 -1.82 -11.83
N MET A 234 8.51 -0.52 -11.69
CA MET A 234 8.85 0.36 -12.81
C MET A 234 10.23 0.94 -12.57
N SER A 235 10.96 1.11 -13.66
CA SER A 235 12.31 1.65 -13.68
C SER A 235 12.36 2.75 -14.73
N LEU A 236 12.72 3.96 -14.34
CA LEU A 236 12.90 5.08 -15.26
C LEU A 236 14.19 5.81 -14.91
N VAL A 237 15.01 6.04 -15.93
CA VAL A 237 16.26 6.80 -15.77
C VAL A 237 15.89 8.22 -15.35
N THR A 238 16.39 8.64 -14.21
CA THR A 238 16.14 9.98 -13.67
C THR A 238 17.35 10.84 -13.96
N PRO A 239 17.24 11.82 -14.89
CA PRO A 239 18.37 12.65 -15.25
C PRO A 239 18.72 13.61 -14.10
N LYS A 240 19.98 14.02 -14.01
CA LYS A 240 20.42 15.02 -13.00
C LYS A 240 19.65 16.33 -13.09
N ASP A 241 19.29 16.75 -14.30
CA ASP A 241 18.52 17.96 -14.55
C ASP A 241 17.00 17.73 -14.55
N VAL A 242 16.51 16.64 -13.94
CA VAL A 242 15.08 16.27 -13.90
C VAL A 242 14.20 17.41 -13.41
N MET A 243 14.68 18.28 -12.53
CA MET A 243 13.92 19.47 -12.08
C MET A 243 13.55 20.41 -13.22
N HIS A 244 14.43 20.58 -14.21
CA HIS A 244 14.15 21.39 -15.41
C HIS A 244 13.28 20.65 -16.43
N LYS A 245 13.15 19.33 -16.31
CA LYS A 245 12.43 18.43 -17.22
C LYS A 245 11.30 17.69 -16.52
N PHE A 246 10.80 18.23 -15.40
CA PHE A 246 9.93 17.49 -14.48
C PHE A 246 8.67 16.97 -15.18
N TRP A 247 7.94 17.83 -15.88
CA TRP A 247 6.70 17.43 -16.56
C TRP A 247 6.93 16.46 -17.72
N PRO A 248 7.88 16.68 -18.65
CA PRO A 248 8.24 15.68 -19.65
C PRO A 248 8.58 14.31 -19.06
N TYR A 249 9.35 14.30 -17.96
CA TYR A 249 9.73 13.07 -17.25
C TYR A 249 8.51 12.36 -16.65
N VAL A 250 7.63 13.09 -15.97
CA VAL A 250 6.40 12.54 -15.39
C VAL A 250 5.44 12.05 -16.48
N LEU A 251 5.39 12.73 -17.63
CA LEU A 251 4.55 12.34 -18.76
C LEU A 251 5.00 11.02 -19.38
N GLU A 252 6.31 10.78 -19.49
CA GLU A 252 6.86 9.48 -19.90
C GLU A 252 6.48 8.37 -18.92
N LEU A 253 6.65 8.62 -17.62
CA LEU A 253 6.25 7.70 -16.56
C LEU A 253 4.74 7.40 -16.61
N HIS A 254 3.92 8.41 -16.85
CA HIS A 254 2.47 8.27 -17.01
C HIS A 254 2.10 7.42 -18.23
N GLY A 255 2.70 7.72 -19.39
CA GLY A 255 2.49 6.96 -20.62
C GLY A 255 2.80 5.48 -20.42
N ARG A 256 3.96 5.17 -19.83
CA ARG A 256 4.36 3.79 -19.55
C ARG A 256 3.41 3.09 -18.59
N LEU A 257 3.10 3.70 -17.43
CA LEU A 257 2.19 3.10 -16.46
C LEU A 257 0.80 2.85 -17.08
N ARG A 258 0.31 3.77 -17.91
CA ARG A 258 -0.98 3.62 -18.58
C ARG A 258 -1.01 2.43 -19.53
N GLU A 259 0.04 2.25 -20.33
CA GLU A 259 0.12 1.10 -21.24
C GLU A 259 0.34 -0.21 -20.48
N ASP A 260 1.15 -0.22 -19.42
CA ASP A 260 1.32 -1.38 -18.54
C ASP A 260 0.01 -1.79 -17.85
N LEU A 261 -0.80 -0.83 -17.40
CA LEU A 261 -2.13 -1.12 -16.84
C LEU A 261 -3.10 -1.69 -17.89
N LYS A 262 -3.04 -1.24 -19.15
CA LYS A 262 -3.86 -1.79 -20.23
C LYS A 262 -3.41 -3.20 -20.61
N ASP A 263 -2.11 -3.45 -20.68
CA ASP A 263 -1.56 -4.78 -20.98
C ASP A 263 -1.54 -5.71 -19.76
N ARG A 264 -2.16 -5.30 -18.64
CA ARG A 264 -2.27 -6.11 -17.41
C ARG A 264 -0.89 -6.48 -16.84
N ALA A 265 0.14 -5.69 -17.09
CA ALA A 265 1.52 -5.96 -16.64
C ALA A 265 1.63 -6.18 -15.12
N PRO A 266 0.89 -5.45 -14.24
CA PRO A 266 0.91 -5.75 -12.81
C PRO A 266 0.38 -7.15 -12.46
N LEU A 267 -0.65 -7.61 -13.17
CA LEU A 267 -1.20 -8.95 -12.97
C LEU A 267 -0.24 -10.03 -13.49
N GLN A 268 0.37 -9.79 -14.65
CA GLN A 268 1.41 -10.64 -15.22
C GLN A 268 2.60 -10.76 -14.28
N ALA A 269 3.03 -9.67 -13.65
CA ALA A 269 4.12 -9.67 -12.68
C ALA A 269 3.81 -10.53 -11.46
N VAL A 270 2.57 -10.48 -10.94
CA VAL A 270 2.12 -11.38 -9.86
C VAL A 270 2.13 -12.84 -10.32
N ALA A 271 1.56 -13.15 -11.48
CA ALA A 271 1.53 -14.51 -12.01
C ALA A 271 2.94 -15.08 -12.29
N LEU A 272 3.82 -14.28 -12.90
CA LEU A 272 5.25 -14.60 -13.12
C LEU A 272 5.96 -14.88 -11.82
N ARG A 273 5.76 -14.02 -10.83
CA ARG A 273 6.35 -14.22 -9.53
C ARG A 273 5.88 -15.52 -8.90
N LEU A 274 4.59 -15.86 -8.97
CA LEU A 274 4.07 -17.14 -8.48
C LEU A 274 4.62 -18.36 -9.24
N MET A 275 4.85 -18.24 -10.55
CA MET A 275 5.48 -19.31 -11.36
C MET A 275 6.94 -19.55 -10.97
N GLU A 276 7.75 -18.48 -10.95
CA GLU A 276 9.19 -18.56 -10.72
C GLU A 276 9.52 -18.83 -9.23
N ARG A 277 8.68 -18.36 -8.30
CA ARG A 277 8.81 -18.60 -6.84
C ARG A 277 8.88 -20.07 -6.46
N SER A 278 8.33 -20.98 -7.29
CA SER A 278 8.33 -22.42 -7.00
C SER A 278 9.72 -23.06 -7.02
N LYS A 279 10.77 -22.37 -7.48
CA LYS A 279 12.10 -22.96 -7.66
C LYS A 279 13.17 -22.47 -6.68
N ASP A 280 13.16 -21.21 -6.23
CA ASP A 280 14.30 -20.66 -5.46
C ASP A 280 13.95 -19.66 -4.32
N ASP A 281 12.68 -19.29 -4.09
CA ASP A 281 12.33 -18.25 -3.11
C ASP A 281 11.79 -18.81 -1.78
N ASN A 282 12.54 -18.62 -0.69
CA ASN A 282 12.02 -18.77 0.67
C ASN A 282 11.21 -17.51 1.02
N PHE A 283 9.88 -17.61 1.11
CA PHE A 283 9.02 -16.46 1.48
C PHE A 283 9.42 -15.82 2.82
N LYS A 284 10.06 -16.59 3.72
CA LYS A 284 10.64 -16.05 4.96
C LYS A 284 11.81 -15.10 4.71
N GLU A 285 12.55 -15.25 3.61
CA GLU A 285 13.68 -14.40 3.22
C GLU A 285 13.26 -13.12 2.49
N CYS A 286 12.14 -13.12 1.76
CA CYS A 286 11.57 -11.87 1.21
C CYS A 286 11.25 -10.83 2.31
N PHE A 287 11.06 -11.28 3.55
CA PHE A 287 10.88 -10.44 4.73
C PHE A 287 12.02 -10.59 5.75
N SER A 288 13.12 -11.29 5.39
CA SER A 288 14.30 -11.34 6.24
C SER A 288 15.10 -10.06 6.04
N SER A 289 15.72 -9.58 7.12
CA SER A 289 16.59 -8.41 7.11
C SER A 289 17.95 -8.67 6.45
N THR A 290 18.09 -9.74 5.67
CA THR A 290 19.36 -10.20 5.10
C THR A 290 19.44 -10.05 3.59
N ALA A 291 18.30 -9.98 2.88
CA ALA A 291 18.28 -9.78 1.43
C ALA A 291 18.54 -8.32 1.05
N ASP A 292 19.28 -8.12 -0.05
CA ASP A 292 19.46 -6.77 -0.58
C ASP A 292 18.12 -6.27 -1.16
N PRO A 293 17.74 -5.01 -0.89
CA PRO A 293 16.49 -4.47 -1.40
C PRO A 293 16.51 -4.38 -2.93
N GLU A 294 15.40 -4.78 -3.55
CA GLU A 294 15.26 -4.85 -5.01
C GLU A 294 14.60 -3.60 -5.63
N TYR A 295 14.30 -2.58 -4.82
CA TYR A 295 13.68 -1.33 -5.23
C TYR A 295 13.96 -0.24 -4.18
N CYS A 296 13.85 1.02 -4.60
CA CYS A 296 14.19 2.18 -3.77
C CYS A 296 13.09 2.51 -2.76
N TYR A 297 11.83 2.45 -3.21
CA TYR A 297 10.64 2.67 -2.39
C TYR A 297 9.43 1.99 -3.04
N ALA A 298 8.36 1.85 -2.25
CA ALA A 298 7.04 1.46 -2.73
C ALA A 298 6.09 2.67 -2.67
N ILE A 299 5.25 2.83 -3.67
CA ILE A 299 4.23 3.89 -3.71
C ILE A 299 2.87 3.30 -4.05
N SER A 300 1.85 3.78 -3.33
CA SER A 300 0.46 3.42 -3.52
C SER A 300 -0.41 4.67 -3.50
N ASN A 301 -1.58 4.59 -4.14
CA ASN A 301 -2.59 5.63 -4.09
C ASN A 301 -3.96 4.96 -4.15
N VAL A 302 -4.84 5.28 -3.20
CA VAL A 302 -6.22 4.77 -3.17
C VAL A 302 -7.16 5.52 -4.12
N GLY A 303 -6.70 6.62 -4.70
CA GLY A 303 -7.44 7.45 -5.64
C GLY A 303 -8.47 8.35 -4.95
N ASP A 304 -9.44 8.81 -5.73
CA ASP A 304 -10.60 9.53 -5.21
C ASP A 304 -11.58 8.53 -4.60
N VAL A 305 -11.72 8.62 -3.29
CA VAL A 305 -12.56 7.70 -2.50
C VAL A 305 -13.86 8.34 -2.05
N THR A 306 -14.20 9.54 -2.53
CA THR A 306 -15.38 10.31 -2.11
C THR A 306 -16.68 9.51 -2.30
N SER A 307 -16.76 8.68 -3.33
CA SER A 307 -17.91 7.81 -3.58
C SER A 307 -18.03 6.64 -2.59
N THR A 308 -16.91 6.16 -2.06
CA THR A 308 -16.85 5.05 -1.10
C THR A 308 -16.97 5.54 0.34
N LEU A 309 -16.35 6.68 0.66
CA LEU A 309 -16.41 7.35 1.96
C LEU A 309 -16.67 8.84 1.72
N PRO A 310 -17.95 9.27 1.67
CA PRO A 310 -18.30 10.68 1.48
C PRO A 310 -17.83 11.59 2.63
N GLY A 311 -17.65 11.01 3.83
CA GLY A 311 -17.20 11.70 5.02
C GLY A 311 -18.24 12.56 5.72
N ASN A 312 -19.41 12.81 5.11
CA ASN A 312 -20.52 13.56 5.71
C ASN A 312 -21.68 12.63 6.03
N GLY A 313 -21.98 12.46 7.32
CA GLY A 313 -23.24 11.88 7.82
C GLY A 313 -24.16 12.97 8.36
N ASP A 314 -25.36 12.59 8.79
CA ASP A 314 -26.33 13.52 9.39
C ASP A 314 -25.82 14.07 10.73
N PHE A 315 -25.07 13.25 11.48
CA PHE A 315 -24.61 13.52 12.84
C PHE A 315 -23.11 13.28 13.04
N VAL A 316 -22.50 12.42 12.23
CA VAL A 316 -21.08 12.09 12.32
C VAL A 316 -20.35 12.55 11.06
N GLN A 317 -19.22 13.23 11.25
CA GLN A 317 -18.37 13.71 10.16
C GLN A 317 -16.97 13.12 10.27
N VAL A 318 -16.43 12.63 9.16
CA VAL A 318 -15.02 12.25 9.01
C VAL A 318 -14.26 13.48 8.54
N THR A 319 -13.50 14.09 9.44
CA THR A 319 -12.75 15.32 9.16
C THR A 319 -11.36 15.08 8.60
N ASN A 320 -10.76 13.92 8.92
CA ASN A 320 -9.45 13.53 8.43
C ASN A 320 -9.35 12.01 8.38
N LEU A 321 -8.64 11.50 7.36
CA LEU A 321 -8.31 10.09 7.23
C LEU A 321 -6.82 9.97 6.96
N THR A 322 -6.13 9.24 7.84
CA THR A 322 -4.71 8.91 7.66
C THR A 322 -4.54 7.40 7.80
N TRP A 323 -3.65 6.82 7.00
CA TRP A 323 -3.28 5.42 7.13
C TRP A 323 -1.77 5.28 7.05
N CYS A 324 -1.28 4.20 7.67
CA CYS A 324 0.12 3.82 7.64
C CYS A 324 0.19 2.31 7.47
N ALA A 325 1.18 1.84 6.73
CA ALA A 325 1.53 0.43 6.68
C ALA A 325 2.85 0.23 7.43
N SER A 326 2.95 -0.86 8.16
CA SER A 326 4.20 -1.28 8.80
C SER A 326 4.69 -2.57 8.17
N LEU A 327 5.99 -2.61 7.90
CA LEU A 327 6.71 -3.84 7.58
C LEU A 327 7.64 -4.13 8.75
N ARG A 328 7.62 -5.38 9.21
CA ARG A 328 8.49 -5.88 10.27
C ARG A 328 9.14 -7.17 9.80
N SER A 329 10.40 -7.38 10.20
CA SER A 329 10.98 -8.72 10.10
C SER A 329 10.32 -9.60 11.16
N ARG A 330 10.02 -10.86 10.80
CA ARG A 330 9.74 -11.87 11.81
C ARG A 330 11.04 -12.11 12.58
N SER A 331 11.21 -11.46 13.73
CA SER A 331 12.24 -11.90 14.68
C SER A 331 11.98 -13.36 15.00
N HIS A 332 13.00 -14.23 14.84
CA HIS A 332 12.99 -15.66 15.12
C HIS A 332 11.85 -16.15 16.05
N GLU A 333 10.68 -16.48 15.51
CA GLU A 333 9.68 -17.34 16.16
C GLU A 333 10.15 -18.80 16.16
N ALA A 334 11.42 -19.03 16.49
CA ALA A 334 12.05 -20.35 16.51
C ALA A 334 12.46 -20.78 17.93
N SER A 335 11.94 -20.15 18.98
CA SER A 335 12.28 -20.50 20.37
C SER A 335 11.08 -20.75 21.29
N ALA A 336 9.86 -20.87 20.77
CA ALA A 336 8.69 -21.22 21.58
C ALA A 336 7.88 -22.37 20.96
N SER A 337 8.57 -23.46 20.63
CA SER A 337 7.95 -24.79 20.51
C SER A 337 8.99 -25.82 20.92
N ARG A 338 9.01 -26.13 22.22
CA ARG A 338 9.52 -27.39 22.76
C ARG A 338 8.38 -28.09 23.47
#